data_AF-F7PUB4-F1
#
_entry.id   AF-F7PUB4-F1
#
_cell.length_a   1.000
_cell.length_b   1.000
_cell.length_c   1.000
_cell.angle_alpha   90.00
_cell.angle_beta   90.00
_cell.angle_gamma   90.00
#
_symmetry.space_group_name_H-M   'P 1'
#
loop_
_entity.id
_entity.type
_entity.pdbx_description
1 polymer ?
#
loop_
_entity_poly.entity_id
_entity_poly.type
_entity_poly.pdbx_seq_one_letter_code
_entity_poly.pdbx_strand_id
1 'polypeptide(L)'
;MHYYYKVIYARDYIRSKTNLVPTIGIILGMETVINFDFLEQKRIIPASSIPFFPSYFLENQHKELTIRPSLLDLNDLYNENLMDRVKIVAYNNDIPMNEGILTWLTGPSFETPTEISALKQLGADAVFSALVPWAIVLVTEV
;
A
#
# COMPACT_ATOMS: atom_id res chain seq x y z
N MET A 1 3.87 10.28 -22.88
CA MET A 1 4.94 10.27 -21.85
C MET A 1 4.86 8.97 -21.08
N HIS A 2 5.92 8.15 -21.09
CA HIS A 2 5.98 6.85 -20.41
C HIS A 2 5.79 7.01 -18.88
N TYR A 3 5.16 6.04 -18.21
CA TYR A 3 4.85 6.10 -16.77
C TYR A 3 6.13 6.32 -15.93
N TYR A 4 7.22 5.66 -16.32
CA TYR A 4 8.57 5.85 -15.75
C TYR A 4 8.95 7.34 -15.63
N TYR A 5 8.76 8.14 -16.68
CA TYR A 5 9.13 9.56 -16.63
C TYR A 5 8.26 10.38 -15.68
N LYS A 6 6.98 9.99 -15.49
CA LYS A 6 6.12 10.63 -14.49
C LYS A 6 6.62 10.37 -13.07
N VAL A 7 7.05 9.14 -12.79
CA VAL A 7 7.65 8.75 -11.49
C VAL A 7 8.94 9.52 -11.23
N ILE A 8 9.85 9.57 -12.21
CA ILE A 8 11.11 10.34 -12.10
C ILE A 8 10.83 11.81 -11.82
N TYR A 9 9.88 12.42 -12.54
CA TYR A 9 9.53 13.82 -12.33
C TYR A 9 8.95 14.08 -10.94
N ALA A 10 8.04 13.22 -10.46
CA ALA A 10 7.48 13.32 -9.12
C ALA A 10 8.56 13.15 -8.03
N ARG A 11 9.47 12.18 -8.21
CA ARG A 11 10.63 11.97 -7.31
C ARG A 11 11.51 13.21 -7.23
N ASP A 12 11.89 13.77 -8.38
CA ASP A 12 12.79 14.92 -8.43
C ASP A 12 12.12 16.18 -7.86
N TYR A 13 10.80 16.34 -8.08
CA TYR A 13 10.01 17.35 -7.40
C TYR A 13 10.09 17.18 -5.87
N ILE A 14 9.85 15.97 -5.33
CA ILE A 14 9.91 15.71 -3.88
C ILE A 14 11.32 16.01 -3.34
N ARG A 15 12.37 15.54 -4.03
CA ARG A 15 13.78 15.81 -3.67
C ARG A 15 14.13 17.30 -3.69
N SER A 16 13.47 18.10 -4.54
CA SER A 16 13.64 19.56 -4.51
C SER A 16 13.04 20.22 -3.27
N LYS A 17 12.16 19.54 -2.53
CA LYS A 17 11.46 20.06 -1.34
C LYS A 17 12.05 19.58 -0.02
N THR A 18 12.93 18.59 -0.04
CA THR A 18 13.56 17.99 1.15
C THR A 18 14.86 17.27 0.80
N ASN A 19 15.84 17.34 1.70
CA ASN A 19 17.07 16.56 1.62
C ASN A 19 16.95 15.20 2.35
N LEU A 20 15.80 14.92 2.97
CA LEU A 20 15.55 13.65 3.64
C LEU A 20 15.44 12.53 2.61
N VAL A 21 16.14 11.42 2.87
CA VAL A 21 16.07 10.19 2.08
C VAL A 21 15.56 9.08 3.00
N PRO A 22 14.23 8.85 3.07
CA PRO A 22 13.69 7.82 3.94
C PRO A 22 14.13 6.45 3.44
N THR A 23 14.50 5.58 4.38
CA THR A 23 14.81 4.16 4.12
C THR A 23 13.59 3.26 4.24
N ILE A 24 12.52 3.76 4.87
CA ILE A 24 11.26 3.05 5.10
C ILE A 24 10.12 3.93 4.58
N GLY A 25 9.28 3.35 3.72
CA GLY A 25 8.01 3.94 3.29
C GLY A 25 6.85 3.35 4.09
N ILE A 26 5.87 4.18 4.45
CA ILE A 26 4.65 3.75 5.13
C ILE A 26 3.47 4.28 4.32
N ILE A 27 2.56 3.40 3.93
CA ILE A 27 1.27 3.74 3.30
C ILE A 27 0.19 3.61 4.36
N LEU A 28 -0.61 4.65 4.54
CA LEU A 28 -1.68 4.70 5.54
C LEU A 28 -3.03 4.50 4.88
N GLY A 29 -3.85 3.61 5.44
CA GLY A 29 -5.23 3.42 5.02
C GLY A 29 -6.12 4.58 5.47
N MET A 30 -7.31 4.71 4.85
CA MET A 30 -8.24 5.81 5.12
C MET A 30 -8.68 5.92 6.58
N GLU A 31 -8.71 4.81 7.31
CA GLU A 31 -9.18 4.76 8.69
C GLU A 31 -8.04 4.87 9.72
N THR A 32 -6.82 5.14 9.26
CA THR A 32 -5.65 5.23 10.14
C THR A 32 -5.52 6.61 10.77
N VAL A 33 -5.72 6.69 12.08
CA VAL A 33 -5.44 7.90 12.88
C VAL A 33 -4.10 7.71 13.59
N ILE A 34 -3.04 8.34 13.08
CA ILE A 34 -1.71 8.30 13.69
C ILE A 34 -1.28 9.72 14.07
N ASN A 35 -0.77 9.86 15.29
CA ASN A 35 -0.04 11.05 15.70
C ASN A 35 1.42 10.94 15.25
N PHE A 36 1.90 11.92 14.48
CA PHE A 36 3.27 12.01 13.96
C PHE A 36 4.20 12.94 14.79
N ASP A 37 3.80 13.33 15.99
CA ASP A 37 4.57 14.26 16.84
C ASP A 37 5.92 13.70 17.28
N PHE A 38 6.09 12.38 17.24
CA PHE A 38 7.37 11.72 17.53
C PHE A 38 8.42 11.89 16.42
N LEU A 39 8.04 12.40 15.24
CA LEU A 39 8.99 12.60 14.13
C LEU A 39 9.77 13.90 14.32
N GLU A 40 11.06 13.79 14.66
CA GLU A 40 11.94 14.94 14.90
C GLU A 40 12.18 15.81 13.65
N GLN A 41 12.18 15.21 12.45
CA GLN A 41 12.46 15.90 11.18
C GLN A 41 11.32 15.69 10.17
N LYS A 42 10.17 16.30 10.44
CA LYS A 42 8.97 16.17 9.62
C LYS A 42 8.94 17.18 8.47
N ARG A 43 8.79 16.68 7.24
CA ARG A 43 8.43 17.50 6.07
C ARG A 43 7.07 17.05 5.53
N ILE A 44 6.12 17.98 5.47
CA ILE A 44 4.80 17.72 4.88
C ILE A 44 4.81 18.26 3.44
N ILE A 45 4.53 17.38 2.48
CA ILE A 45 4.36 17.74 1.07
C ILE A 45 2.92 17.37 0.68
N PRO A 46 2.04 18.35 0.38
CA PRO A 46 0.68 18.04 -0.01
C PRO A 46 0.64 17.19 -1.29
N ALA A 47 -0.15 16.13 -1.30
CA ALA A 47 -0.32 15.25 -2.46
C ALA A 47 -0.71 16.03 -3.73
N SER A 48 -1.61 17.01 -3.60
CA SER A 48 -2.03 17.90 -4.69
C SER A 48 -0.92 18.76 -5.30
N SER A 49 0.20 18.95 -4.58
CA SER A 49 1.35 19.69 -5.08
C SER A 49 2.34 18.83 -5.85
N ILE A 50 2.24 17.50 -5.73
CA ILE A 50 3.15 16.56 -6.37
C ILE A 50 2.69 16.34 -7.82
N PRO A 51 3.53 16.63 -8.83
CA PRO A 51 3.18 16.44 -10.22
C PRO A 51 2.80 14.99 -10.52
N PHE A 52 1.74 14.80 -11.30
CA PHE A 52 1.21 13.48 -11.68
C PHE A 52 0.74 12.60 -10.51
N PHE A 53 0.70 13.14 -9.29
CA PHE A 53 0.11 12.43 -8.18
C PHE A 53 -1.41 12.31 -8.41
N PRO A 54 -2.01 11.13 -8.21
CA PRO A 54 -3.43 10.94 -8.46
C PRO A 54 -4.26 11.89 -7.60
N SER A 55 -5.01 12.78 -8.24
CA SER A 55 -6.02 13.61 -7.59
C SER A 55 -7.36 12.89 -7.69
N TYR A 56 -7.75 12.24 -6.60
CA TYR A 56 -9.01 11.50 -6.39
C TYR A 56 -9.08 10.11 -7.07
N PHE A 57 -9.43 9.13 -6.23
CA PHE A 57 -9.58 7.69 -6.47
C PHE A 57 -10.65 7.29 -7.51
N LEU A 58 -11.15 8.20 -8.35
CA LEU A 58 -12.37 8.02 -9.16
C LEU A 58 -12.24 8.38 -10.65
N GLU A 59 -11.04 8.51 -11.21
CA GLU A 59 -10.92 8.52 -12.67
C GLU A 59 -10.69 7.10 -13.19
N ASN A 60 -11.76 6.54 -13.77
CA ASN A 60 -11.80 5.38 -14.66
C ASN A 60 -10.89 5.59 -15.89
N GLN A 61 -9.59 5.66 -15.68
CA GLN A 61 -8.63 5.49 -16.75
C GLN A 61 -8.18 4.04 -16.73
N HIS A 62 -8.95 3.19 -17.43
CA HIS A 62 -8.44 1.97 -18.02
C HIS A 62 -7.27 2.35 -18.93
N LYS A 63 -6.09 2.48 -18.34
CA LYS A 63 -4.83 2.45 -19.07
C LYS A 63 -4.19 1.15 -18.65
N GLU A 64 -4.38 0.14 -19.50
CA GLU A 64 -3.65 -1.11 -19.43
C GLU A 64 -2.17 -0.81 -19.24
N LEU A 65 -1.69 -1.16 -18.05
CA LEU A 65 -0.29 -1.19 -17.73
C LEU A 65 0.18 -2.61 -18.01
N THR A 66 0.56 -2.89 -19.26
CA THR A 66 1.31 -4.10 -19.58
C THR A 66 2.79 -3.83 -19.25
N ILE A 67 3.11 -3.64 -17.97
CA ILE A 67 4.44 -4.02 -17.49
C ILE A 67 4.30 -5.50 -17.20
N ARG A 68 4.82 -6.35 -18.09
CA ARG A 68 4.99 -7.77 -17.81
C ARG A 68 6.34 -7.94 -17.12
N PRO A 69 6.43 -7.96 -15.77
CA PRO A 69 7.47 -8.77 -15.18
C PRO A 69 7.20 -10.20 -15.67
N SER A 70 8.20 -10.84 -16.24
CA SER A 70 8.14 -12.22 -16.72
C SER A 70 7.98 -13.14 -15.50
N LEU A 71 6.73 -13.33 -15.06
CA LEU A 71 6.33 -13.97 -13.80
C LEU A 71 6.88 -13.27 -12.56
N LEU A 72 5.97 -12.85 -11.69
CA LEU A 72 6.29 -12.34 -10.36
C LEU A 72 6.02 -13.44 -9.35
N ASP A 73 7.03 -13.82 -8.57
CA ASP A 73 6.82 -14.66 -7.40
C ASP A 73 6.25 -13.79 -6.26
N LEU A 74 5.14 -14.24 -5.69
CA LEU A 74 4.43 -13.56 -4.60
C LEU A 74 4.49 -14.36 -3.29
N ASN A 75 5.23 -15.47 -3.24
CA ASN A 75 5.35 -16.28 -2.03
C ASN A 75 5.88 -15.46 -0.85
N ASP A 76 6.87 -14.59 -1.10
CA ASP A 76 7.49 -13.74 -0.10
C ASP A 76 6.97 -12.29 -0.13
N LEU A 77 5.73 -12.07 -0.64
CA LEU A 77 5.12 -10.74 -0.75
C LEU A 77 5.07 -10.01 0.60
N TYR A 78 4.86 -10.76 1.69
CA TYR A 78 4.94 -10.28 3.06
C TYR A 78 6.19 -10.88 3.72
N ASN A 79 7.13 -10.02 4.10
CA ASN A 79 8.39 -10.46 4.68
C ASN A 79 8.19 -11.11 6.06
N GLU A 80 8.44 -12.42 6.17
CA GLU A 80 8.24 -13.19 7.40
C GLU A 80 9.03 -12.62 8.60
N ASN A 81 10.31 -12.26 8.38
CA ASN A 81 11.14 -11.67 9.44
C ASN A 81 10.57 -10.33 9.95
N LEU A 82 9.97 -9.53 9.07
CA LEU A 82 9.32 -8.28 9.47
C LEU A 82 8.02 -8.57 10.24
N MET A 83 7.23 -9.54 9.78
CA MET A 83 6.01 -9.97 10.48
C MET A 83 6.31 -10.45 11.89
N ASP A 84 7.35 -11.27 12.07
CA ASP A 84 7.76 -11.77 13.39
C ASP A 84 8.18 -10.63 14.32
N ARG A 85 8.93 -9.66 13.81
CA ARG A 85 9.30 -8.47 14.58
C ARG A 85 8.07 -7.67 15.00
N VAL A 86 7.08 -7.52 14.13
CA VAL A 86 5.81 -6.86 14.46
C VAL A 86 5.05 -7.64 15.53
N LYS A 87 4.99 -8.98 15.44
CA LYS A 87 4.37 -9.86 16.45
C LYS A 87 5.02 -9.71 17.82
N ILE A 88 6.35 -9.68 17.89
CA ILE A 88 7.10 -9.48 19.13
C ILE A 88 6.78 -8.11 19.74
N VAL A 89 6.77 -7.05 18.92
CA VAL A 89 6.43 -5.69 19.40
C VAL A 89 4.99 -5.63 19.90
N ALA A 90 4.03 -6.23 19.19
CA ALA A 90 2.63 -6.26 19.60
C ALA A 90 2.46 -6.98 20.95
N TYR A 91 3.08 -8.16 21.10
CA TYR A 91 3.05 -8.93 22.34
C TYR A 91 3.63 -8.13 23.52
N ASN A 92 4.79 -7.51 23.34
CA ASN A 92 5.45 -6.72 24.39
C ASN A 92 4.68 -5.46 24.82
N ASN A 93 3.71 -5.02 24.01
CA ASN A 93 2.88 -3.85 24.30
C ASN A 93 1.41 -4.24 24.59
N ASP A 94 1.13 -5.53 24.82
CA ASP A 94 -0.22 -6.06 25.07
C ASP A 94 -1.24 -5.68 23.97
N ILE A 95 -0.78 -5.56 22.72
CA ILE A 95 -1.62 -5.24 21.57
C ILE A 95 -2.16 -6.55 20.98
N PRO A 96 -3.48 -6.78 21.00
CA PRO A 96 -4.07 -7.97 20.39
C PRO A 96 -3.87 -7.92 18.88
N MET A 97 -3.39 -9.01 18.30
CA MET A 97 -3.12 -9.10 16.87
C MET A 97 -3.71 -10.37 16.27
N ASN A 98 -4.38 -10.20 15.13
CA ASN A 98 -4.88 -11.30 14.31
C ASN A 98 -3.99 -11.42 13.08
N GLU A 99 -3.83 -12.65 12.60
CA GLU A 99 -3.11 -12.98 11.37
C GLU A 99 -4.04 -13.83 10.49
N GLY A 100 -4.03 -13.59 9.18
CA GLY A 100 -4.93 -14.25 8.26
C GLY A 100 -4.74 -13.82 6.80
N ILE A 101 -5.59 -14.33 5.93
CA ILE A 101 -5.55 -14.13 4.49
C ILE A 101 -6.32 -12.85 4.13
N LEU A 102 -5.59 -11.88 3.58
CA LEU A 102 -6.11 -10.64 3.04
C LEU A 102 -6.55 -10.83 1.58
N THR A 103 -7.85 -10.70 1.33
CA THR A 103 -8.42 -10.77 -0.03
C THR A 103 -8.66 -9.38 -0.61
N TRP A 104 -8.39 -9.23 -1.90
CA TRP A 104 -8.63 -7.99 -2.63
C TRP A 104 -9.84 -8.11 -3.57
N LEU A 105 -10.75 -7.14 -3.47
CA LEU A 105 -11.83 -6.91 -4.43
C LEU A 105 -11.78 -5.47 -4.95
N THR A 106 -12.41 -5.19 -6.09
CA THR A 106 -12.27 -3.87 -6.73
C THR A 106 -13.08 -2.76 -6.03
N GLY A 107 -14.14 -3.09 -5.29
CA GLY A 107 -15.12 -2.11 -4.81
C GLY A 107 -15.83 -1.37 -5.98
N PRO A 108 -16.49 -0.22 -5.73
CA PRO A 108 -16.64 0.49 -4.45
C PRO A 108 -17.81 -0.01 -3.58
N SER A 109 -18.65 -0.89 -4.12
CA SER A 109 -19.74 -1.51 -3.37
C SER A 109 -19.19 -2.46 -2.31
N PHE A 110 -19.86 -2.54 -1.17
CA PHE A 110 -19.62 -3.59 -0.18
C PHE A 110 -20.11 -4.95 -0.68
N GLU A 111 -19.50 -6.00 -0.16
CA GLU A 111 -19.84 -7.37 -0.45
C GLU A 111 -21.16 -7.76 0.20
N THR A 112 -21.97 -8.52 -0.54
CA THR A 112 -23.18 -9.15 -0.02
C THR A 112 -22.82 -10.28 0.97
N PRO A 113 -23.75 -10.67 1.87
CA PRO A 113 -23.50 -11.78 2.78
C PRO A 113 -23.13 -13.10 2.08
N THR A 114 -23.67 -13.34 0.88
CA THR A 114 -23.36 -14.52 0.07
C THR A 114 -21.93 -14.47 -0.47
N GLU A 115 -21.48 -13.31 -0.96
CA GLU A 115 -20.09 -13.11 -1.40
C GLU A 115 -19.12 -13.28 -0.23
N ILE A 116 -19.40 -12.69 0.93
CA ILE A 116 -18.59 -12.88 2.14
C ILE A 116 -18.50 -14.35 2.54
N SER A 117 -19.62 -15.08 2.51
CA SER A 117 -19.64 -16.51 2.82
C SER A 117 -18.81 -17.34 1.83
N ALA A 118 -18.87 -17.00 0.54
CA ALA A 118 -18.05 -17.64 -0.47
C ALA A 118 -16.55 -17.35 -0.26
N LEU A 119 -16.18 -16.09 0.01
CA LEU A 119 -14.79 -15.70 0.28
C LEU A 119 -14.23 -16.39 1.52
N LYS A 120 -15.04 -16.53 2.58
CA LYS A 120 -14.65 -17.27 3.78
C LYS A 120 -14.39 -18.75 3.47
N GLN A 121 -15.18 -19.37 2.59
CA GLN A 121 -14.92 -20.75 2.14
C GLN A 121 -13.64 -20.88 1.31
N LEU A 122 -13.22 -19.80 0.65
CA LEU A 122 -11.94 -19.71 -0.05
C LEU A 122 -10.76 -19.39 0.88
N GLY A 123 -11.01 -19.26 2.19
CA GLY A 123 -9.99 -19.02 3.21
C GLY A 123 -9.73 -17.55 3.52
N ALA A 124 -10.54 -16.61 3.03
CA ALA A 124 -10.37 -15.20 3.35
C ALA A 124 -10.70 -14.90 4.83
N ASP A 125 -9.81 -14.16 5.49
CA ASP A 125 -10.02 -13.63 6.84
C ASP A 125 -10.41 -12.15 6.84
N ALA A 126 -9.99 -11.40 5.81
CA ALA A 126 -10.32 -9.99 5.62
C ALA A 126 -10.46 -9.61 4.14
N VAL A 127 -11.25 -8.58 3.83
CA VAL A 127 -11.47 -8.07 2.47
C VAL A 127 -11.16 -6.57 2.41
N PHE A 128 -10.35 -6.16 1.43
CA PHE A 128 -9.97 -4.76 1.22
C PHE A 128 -10.00 -4.39 -0.26
N SER A 129 -10.17 -3.11 -0.57
CA SER A 129 -10.28 -2.63 -1.96
C SER A 129 -9.01 -2.03 -2.56
N ALA A 130 -8.00 -1.71 -1.74
CA ALA A 130 -6.88 -0.87 -2.21
C ALA A 130 -5.47 -1.33 -1.83
N LEU A 131 -5.27 -2.16 -0.79
CA LEU A 131 -3.92 -2.42 -0.24
C LEU A 131 -3.10 -3.44 -1.04
N VAL A 132 -3.72 -4.51 -1.55
CA VAL A 132 -3.00 -5.60 -2.24
C VAL A 132 -2.31 -5.12 -3.54
N PRO A 133 -2.93 -4.29 -4.40
CA PRO A 133 -2.24 -3.75 -5.57
C PRO A 133 -0.96 -2.98 -5.23
N TRP A 134 -0.93 -2.25 -4.10
CA TRP A 134 0.28 -1.56 -3.66
C TRP A 134 1.38 -2.54 -3.25
N ALA A 135 1.05 -3.59 -2.48
CA ALA A 135 2.01 -4.60 -2.08
C ALA A 135 2.68 -5.26 -3.30
N ILE A 136 1.88 -5.63 -4.31
CA ILE A 136 2.38 -6.23 -5.54
C ILE A 136 3.35 -5.29 -6.27
N VAL A 137 2.99 -4.01 -6.43
CA VAL A 137 3.84 -3.03 -7.12
C VAL A 137 5.13 -2.74 -6.35
N LEU A 138 5.12 -2.81 -5.01
CA LEU A 138 6.31 -2.58 -4.19
C LEU A 138 7.34 -3.71 -4.30
N VAL A 139 6.89 -4.95 -4.53
CA VAL A 139 7.79 -6.10 -4.72
C VAL A 139 8.35 -6.15 -6.14
N THR A 140 7.72 -5.46 -7.10
CA THR A 140 8.30 -5.25 -8.44
C THR A 140 9.37 -4.17 -8.42
N GLU A 141 10.52 -4.46 -7.81
CA GLU A 141 11.74 -3.70 -8.06
C GLU A 141 12.37 -4.17 -9.38
N VAL A 142 12.35 -3.28 -10.38
CA VAL A 142 13.31 -3.29 -11.52
C VAL A 142 13.88 -1.88 -11.66
#